data_AF-A0A2N2KYP3-F1
#
_entry.id   AF-A0A2N2KYP3-F1
#
_cell.length_a   1.000
_cell.length_b   1.000
_cell.length_c   1.000
_cell.angle_alpha   90.00
_cell.angle_beta   90.00
_cell.angle_gamma   90.00
#
_symmetry.space_group_name_H-M   'P 1'
#
loop_
_entity.id
_entity.type
_entity.pdbx_description
1 polymer ?
#
loop_
_entity_poly.entity_id
_entity_poly.type
_entity_poly.pdbx_seq_one_letter_code
_entity_poly.pdbx_strand_id
1 'polypeptide(L)'
;MEPKQIAKQMIDFSKTAFDNSFEAMAVLQDQTEKMVNVFIEQNAMMPEEGKKAVYDWIKSYKKGRNDLRVAADESFKKVESFFAVK
;
A
#
# COMPACT_ATOMS: atom_id res chain seq x y z
N MET A 1 22.49 25.57 -6.43
CA MET A 1 22.00 24.65 -5.38
C MET A 1 23.03 23.55 -5.23
N GLU A 2 23.41 23.22 -4.00
CA GLU A 2 24.36 22.14 -3.74
C GLU A 2 23.73 20.79 -4.16
N PRO A 3 24.46 19.88 -4.83
CA PRO A 3 23.92 18.58 -5.29
C PRO A 3 23.19 17.78 -4.20
N LYS A 4 23.63 17.88 -2.93
CA LYS A 4 22.97 17.24 -1.78
C LYS A 4 21.59 17.82 -1.49
N GLN A 5 21.38 19.13 -1.67
CA GLN A 5 20.07 19.76 -1.48
C GLN A 5 19.08 19.32 -2.56
N ILE A 6 19.54 19.21 -3.81
CA ILE A 6 18.73 18.70 -4.92
C ILE A 6 18.35 17.24 -4.66
N ALA A 7 19.30 16.41 -4.24
CA ALA A 7 19.03 15.01 -3.88
C ALA A 7 17.99 14.90 -2.76
N LYS A 8 18.11 15.69 -1.69
CA LYS A 8 17.13 15.74 -0.60
C LYS A 8 15.73 16.11 -1.10
N GLN A 9 15.62 17.17 -1.90
CA GLN A 9 14.32 17.60 -2.46
C GLN A 9 13.68 16.52 -3.33
N MET A 10 14.47 15.79 -4.13
CA MET A 10 13.98 14.68 -4.94
C MET A 10 13.49 13.50 -4.11
N ILE A 11 14.18 13.17 -3.01
CA ILE A 11 13.78 12.12 -2.08
C ILE A 11 12.47 12.50 -1.38
N ASP A 12 12.39 13.73 -0.84
CA ASP A 12 11.21 14.25 -0.16
C ASP A 12 9.99 14.27 -1.10
N PHE A 13 10.20 14.67 -2.37
CA PHE A 13 9.16 14.61 -3.41
C PHE A 13 8.70 13.17 -3.68
N SER A 14 9.64 12.24 -3.89
CA SER A 14 9.34 10.84 -4.19
C SER A 14 8.60 10.16 -3.04
N LYS A 15 8.98 10.45 -1.79
CA LYS A 15 8.29 9.98 -0.59
C LYS A 15 6.87 10.51 -0.52
N THR A 16 6.67 11.80 -0.74
CA THR A 16 5.34 12.44 -0.73
C THR A 16 4.44 11.85 -1.83
N ALA A 17 4.97 11.69 -3.04
CA ALA A 17 4.23 11.10 -4.15
C ALA A 17 3.83 9.64 -3.86
N PHE A 18 4.73 8.87 -3.27
CA PHE A 18 4.45 7.50 -2.82
C PHE A 18 3.38 7.47 -1.74
N ASP A 19 3.53 8.27 -0.66
CA ASP A 19 2.60 8.32 0.48
C ASP A 19 1.17 8.61 -0.01
N ASN A 20 1.01 9.66 -0.83
CA ASN A 20 -0.30 10.05 -1.37
C ASN A 20 -0.90 9.00 -2.31
N SER A 21 -0.09 8.42 -3.20
CA SER A 21 -0.56 7.40 -4.15
C SER A 21 -0.95 6.12 -3.43
N PHE A 22 -0.17 5.74 -2.41
CA PHE A 22 -0.43 4.57 -1.60
C PHE A 22 -1.73 4.72 -0.80
N GLU A 23 -1.94 5.88 -0.18
CA GLU A 23 -3.17 6.16 0.57
C GLU A 23 -4.41 6.10 -0.35
N ALA A 24 -4.34 6.74 -1.52
CA ALA A 24 -5.42 6.69 -2.50
C ALA A 24 -5.74 5.25 -2.94
N MET A 25 -4.70 4.46 -3.25
CA MET A 25 -4.86 3.04 -3.57
C MET A 25 -5.46 2.25 -2.41
N ALA A 26 -5.02 2.50 -1.17
CA ALA A 26 -5.52 1.81 0.01
C ALA A 26 -7.02 2.05 0.21
N VAL A 27 -7.46 3.31 0.05
CA VAL A 27 -8.88 3.68 0.12
C VAL A 27 -9.70 2.97 -0.95
N LEU A 28 -9.22 2.97 -2.21
CA LEU A 28 -9.92 2.30 -3.32
C LEU A 28 -10.04 0.79 -3.10
N GLN A 29 -8.98 0.14 -2.61
CA GLN A 29 -9.01 -1.27 -2.27
C GLN A 29 -9.99 -1.56 -1.13
N ASP A 30 -10.00 -0.73 -0.07
CA ASP A 30 -10.90 -0.92 1.07
C ASP A 30 -12.37 -0.73 0.66
N GLN A 31 -12.67 0.18 -0.27
CA GLN A 31 -14.02 0.34 -0.84
C GLN A 31 -14.40 -0.84 -1.73
N THR A 32 -13.46 -1.32 -2.56
CA THR A 32 -13.68 -2.49 -3.44
C THR A 32 -13.95 -3.74 -2.61
N GLU A 33 -13.20 -3.96 -1.52
CA GLU A 33 -13.44 -5.06 -0.60
C GLU A 33 -14.85 -5.02 -0.01
N LYS A 34 -15.33 -3.85 0.42
CA LYS A 34 -16.71 -3.72 0.93
C LYS A 34 -17.73 -4.16 -0.13
N MET A 35 -17.53 -3.74 -1.38
CA MET A 35 -18.41 -4.14 -2.49
C MET A 35 -18.36 -5.66 -2.75
N VAL A 36 -17.16 -6.26 -2.72
CA VAL A 36 -16.97 -7.70 -2.89
C VAL A 36 -17.63 -8.47 -1.75
N ASN A 37 -17.48 -8.03 -0.50
CA ASN A 37 -18.11 -8.65 0.66
C ASN A 37 -19.64 -8.65 0.53
N VAL A 38 -20.24 -7.49 0.18
CA VAL A 38 -21.68 -7.39 -0.06
C VAL A 38 -22.13 -8.33 -1.19
N PHE A 39 -21.38 -8.39 -2.29
CA PHE A 39 -21.69 -9.27 -3.41
C PHE A 39 -21.68 -10.75 -3.01
N ILE A 40 -20.68 -11.18 -2.23
CA ILE A 40 -20.56 -12.57 -1.76
C ILE A 40 -21.67 -12.92 -0.77
N GLU A 41 -21.99 -12.03 0.15
CA GLU A 41 -23.06 -12.22 1.14
C GLU A 41 -24.44 -12.34 0.48
N GLN A 42 -24.68 -11.56 -0.59
CA GLN A 42 -25.93 -11.59 -1.34
C GLN A 42 -26.02 -12.77 -2.32
N ASN A 43 -24.91 -13.43 -2.65
CA ASN A 43 -24.89 -14.52 -3.59
C ASN A 43 -25.20 -15.87 -2.91
N ALA A 44 -26.49 -16.22 -2.92
CA ALA A 44 -26.98 -17.48 -2.37
C ALA A 44 -26.44 -18.75 -3.08
N MET A 45 -25.85 -18.61 -4.27
CA MET A 45 -25.31 -19.73 -5.06
C MET A 45 -23.81 -19.96 -4.84
N MET A 46 -23.13 -19.13 -4.03
CA MET A 46 -21.71 -19.31 -3.77
C MET A 46 -21.50 -20.34 -2.63
N PRO A 47 -20.76 -21.44 -2.87
CA PRO A 47 -20.41 -22.39 -1.82
C PRO A 47 -19.53 -21.73 -0.73
N GLU A 48 -19.64 -22.20 0.50
CA GLU A 48 -18.89 -21.67 1.66
C GLU A 48 -17.36 -21.69 1.44
N GLU A 49 -16.84 -22.73 0.78
CA GLU A 49 -15.42 -22.81 0.43
C GLU A 49 -15.00 -21.68 -0.51
N GLY A 50 -15.85 -21.32 -1.48
CA GLY A 50 -15.63 -20.21 -2.39
C GLY A 50 -15.61 -18.86 -1.65
N LYS A 51 -16.55 -18.66 -0.72
CA LYS A 51 -16.57 -17.46 0.14
C LYS A 51 -15.27 -17.35 0.95
N LYS A 52 -14.86 -18.45 1.58
CA LYS A 52 -13.60 -18.53 2.34
C LYS A 52 -12.39 -18.20 1.47
N ALA A 53 -12.31 -18.76 0.26
CA ALA A 53 -11.21 -18.49 -0.66
C ALA A 53 -11.10 -16.98 -1.01
N VAL A 54 -12.24 -16.31 -1.23
CA VAL A 54 -12.23 -14.86 -1.50
C VAL A 54 -11.82 -14.06 -0.27
N TYR A 55 -12.31 -14.40 0.92
CA TYR A 55 -11.89 -13.72 2.16
C TYR A 55 -10.40 -13.89 2.45
N ASP A 56 -9.86 -15.10 2.25
CA ASP A 56 -8.43 -15.37 2.41
C ASP A 56 -7.59 -14.59 1.37
N TRP A 57 -8.09 -14.46 0.14
CA TRP A 57 -7.47 -13.64 -0.91
C TRP A 57 -7.45 -12.15 -0.54
N ILE A 58 -8.58 -11.60 -0.10
CA ILE A 58 -8.71 -10.21 0.38
C ILE A 58 -7.72 -9.95 1.53
N LYS A 59 -7.68 -10.85 2.53
CA LYS A 59 -6.76 -10.75 3.67
C LYS A 59 -5.30 -10.76 3.22
N SER A 60 -4.95 -11.65 2.29
CA SER A 60 -3.60 -11.74 1.74
C SER A 60 -3.21 -10.47 0.98
N TYR A 61 -4.13 -9.91 0.20
CA TYR A 61 -3.91 -8.68 -0.55
C TYR A 61 -3.73 -7.48 0.38
N LYS A 62 -4.53 -7.36 1.44
CA LYS A 62 -4.35 -6.37 2.51
C LYS A 62 -3.00 -6.49 3.20
N LYS A 63 -2.58 -7.72 3.52
CA LYS A 63 -1.26 -7.98 4.10
C LYS A 63 -0.15 -7.51 3.16
N GLY A 64 -0.20 -7.91 1.88
CA GLY A 64 0.79 -7.52 0.88
C GLY A 64 0.90 -6.01 0.71
N ARG A 65 -0.23 -5.30 0.70
CA ARG A 65 -0.27 -3.83 0.72
C ARG A 65 0.49 -3.25 1.92
N ASN A 66 0.21 -3.75 3.12
CA ASN A 66 0.86 -3.25 4.34
C ASN A 66 2.36 -3.56 4.36
N ASP A 67 2.75 -4.76 3.92
CA ASP A 67 4.16 -5.14 3.80
C ASP A 67 4.90 -4.23 2.80
N LEU A 68 4.26 -3.87 1.68
CA LEU A 68 4.79 -2.91 0.71
C LEU A 68 5.00 -1.52 1.34
N ARG A 69 4.05 -1.04 2.15
CA ARG A 69 4.19 0.23 2.90
C ARG A 69 5.42 0.23 3.78
N VAL A 70 5.58 -0.83 4.58
CA VAL A 70 6.68 -0.99 5.52
C VAL A 70 8.02 -1.02 4.78
N ALA A 71 8.12 -1.83 3.72
CA ALA A 71 9.33 -1.93 2.92
C ALA A 71 9.70 -0.59 2.26
N ALA A 72 8.72 0.17 1.77
CA ALA A 72 8.94 1.50 1.22
C ALA A 72 9.41 2.50 2.29
N ASP A 73 8.79 2.52 3.47
CA ASP A 73 9.21 3.38 4.59
C ASP A 73 10.64 3.10 5.03
N GLU A 74 11.00 1.83 5.16
CA GLU A 74 12.37 1.44 5.50
C GLU A 74 13.36 1.87 4.42
N SER A 75 12.97 1.78 3.15
CA SER A 75 13.80 2.18 2.01
C SER A 75 14.02 3.70 1.99
N PHE A 76 12.96 4.50 2.18
CA PHE A 76 13.07 5.96 2.28
C PHE A 76 13.95 6.37 3.47
N LYS A 77 13.76 5.77 4.65
CA LYS A 77 14.62 6.02 5.83
C LYS A 77 16.10 5.71 5.56
N LYS A 78 16.39 4.58 4.89
CA LYS A 78 17.76 4.21 4.52
C LYS A 78 18.37 5.26 3.60
N VAL A 79 17.65 5.67 2.56
CA VAL A 79 18.11 6.68 1.61
C VAL A 79 18.32 8.03 2.30
N GLU A 80 17.36 8.50 3.09
CA GLU A 80 17.49 9.72 3.90
C GLU A 80 18.72 9.67 4.82
N SER A 81 18.95 8.55 5.50
CA SER A 81 20.11 8.37 6.37
C SER A 81 21.44 8.42 5.60
N PHE A 82 21.50 7.81 4.42
CA PHE A 82 22.70 7.83 3.56
C PHE A 82 23.07 9.25 3.14
N PHE A 83 22.07 10.06 2.79
CA PHE A 83 22.29 11.46 2.39
C PHE A 83 22.43 12.45 3.56
N ALA A 84 22.04 12.04 4.78
CA ALA A 84 22.23 12.83 6.00
C ALA A 84 23.64 12.68 6.61
N VAL A 85 24.36 11.59 6.30
CA VAL A 85 25.76 11.39 6.71
C VAL A 85 26.68 12.29 5.87
N LYS A 86 27.61 12.97 6.55
CA LYS A 86 28.55 13.99 6.03
C LYS A 86 29.24 13.61 4.73
#